data_AF-A0A512J4G7-F1
#
_entry.id   AF-A0A512J4G7-F1
#
_cell.length_a   1.000
_cell.length_b   1.000
_cell.length_c   1.000
_cell.angle_alpha   90.00
_cell.angle_beta   90.00
_cell.angle_gamma   90.00
#
_symmetry.space_group_name_H-M   'P 1'
#
loop_
_entity.id
_entity.type
_entity.pdbx_description
1 polymer ?
#
loop_
_entity_poly.entity_id
_entity_poly.type
_entity_poly.pdbx_seq_one_letter_code
_entity_poly.pdbx_strand_id
1 'polypeptide(L)'
;MKRPRFNEPLETPSPRSLSWPATLRDIRADRSSVAAPATLVERIARQHARAESVRAYREARATLARAAAQPLASAAGYDRRATMNLAVAIVREQMAAIIGRSYRTLIGSALKQAWAAAKAQRRAAAH
;
A
#
# COMPACT_ATOMS: atom_id res chain seq x y z
N MET A 1 4.01 18.23 73.12
CA MET A 1 3.48 17.40 72.01
C MET A 1 2.48 18.22 71.20
N LYS A 2 2.84 18.68 70.00
CA LYS A 2 1.95 19.35 69.03
C LYS A 2 2.09 18.59 67.71
N ARG A 3 0.97 18.05 67.20
CA ARG A 3 0.90 17.35 65.90
C ARG A 3 1.04 18.37 64.75
N PRO A 4 1.85 18.12 63.71
CA PRO A 4 1.78 18.91 62.50
C PRO A 4 0.57 18.49 61.67
N ARG A 5 -0.16 19.48 61.14
CA ARG A 5 -1.37 19.31 60.31
C ARG A 5 -0.97 18.89 58.91
N PHE A 6 -1.54 17.79 58.44
CA PHE A 6 -1.65 17.46 57.02
C PHE A 6 -2.53 18.51 56.33
N ASN A 7 -1.98 19.26 55.38
CA ASN A 7 -2.72 19.89 54.27
C ASN A 7 -1.69 20.45 53.27
N GLU A 8 -1.11 19.57 52.46
CA GLU A 8 -0.53 19.97 51.18
C GLU A 8 -1.60 19.70 50.10
N PRO A 9 -2.03 20.69 49.31
CA PRO A 9 -2.82 20.41 48.13
C PRO A 9 -1.90 19.73 47.10
N LEU A 10 -2.27 18.52 46.70
CA LEU A 10 -1.68 17.85 45.54
C LEU A 10 -1.91 18.73 44.30
N GLU A 11 -0.86 19.43 43.86
CA GLU A 11 -0.80 20.06 42.55
C GLU A 11 -0.98 18.96 41.49
N THR A 12 -2.22 18.72 41.11
CA THR A 12 -2.51 17.98 39.89
C THR A 12 -2.00 18.82 38.72
N PRO A 13 -1.15 18.28 37.82
CA PRO A 13 -0.75 19.01 36.64
C PRO A 13 -2.01 19.29 35.81
N SER A 14 -2.40 20.55 35.77
CA SER A 14 -3.55 21.03 35.00
C SER A 14 -3.41 20.54 33.54
N PRO A 15 -4.44 19.92 32.94
CA PRO A 15 -4.38 19.54 31.53
C PRO A 15 -4.19 20.83 30.73
N ARG A 16 -3.03 20.94 30.05
CA ARG A 16 -2.67 22.13 29.27
C ARG A 16 -3.86 22.55 28.41
N SER A 17 -4.43 23.72 28.67
CA SER A 17 -5.53 24.21 27.87
C SER A 17 -5.00 24.43 26.45
N LEU A 18 -5.60 23.71 25.49
CA LEU A 18 -5.31 23.90 24.07
C LEU A 18 -5.91 25.24 23.66
N SER A 19 -5.14 26.30 23.83
CA SER A 19 -5.55 27.63 23.38
C SER A 19 -5.45 27.70 21.85
N TRP A 20 -6.50 28.22 21.21
CA TRP A 20 -6.54 28.43 19.76
C TRP A 20 -5.30 29.17 19.20
N PRO A 21 -4.74 30.18 19.90
CA PRO A 21 -3.49 30.82 19.48
C PRO A 21 -2.28 29.89 19.54
N ALA A 22 -2.19 28.98 20.51
CA ALA A 22 -1.11 28.00 20.60
C ALA A 22 -1.19 27.00 19.44
N THR A 23 -2.37 26.46 19.15
CA THR A 23 -2.59 25.57 18.01
C THR A 23 -2.24 26.24 16.67
N LEU A 24 -2.65 27.50 16.48
CA LEU A 24 -2.30 28.25 15.26
C LEU A 24 -0.80 28.56 15.16
N ARG A 25 -0.14 28.82 16.30
CA ARG A 25 1.32 29.01 16.36
C ARG A 25 2.06 27.73 16.00
N ASP A 26 1.60 26.57 16.50
CA ASP A 26 2.19 25.26 16.18
C ASP A 26 1.98 24.91 14.70
N ILE A 27 0.78 25.10 14.16
CA ILE A 27 0.49 24.91 12.72
C ILE A 27 1.37 25.83 11.85
N ARG A 28 1.59 27.07 12.29
CA ARG A 28 2.47 28.02 11.57
C ARG A 28 3.92 27.57 11.65
N ALA A 29 4.39 27.17 12.83
CA ALA A 29 5.75 26.67 13.05
C ALA A 29 6.03 25.44 12.16
N ASP A 30 5.10 24.50 12.11
CA ASP A 30 5.16 23.29 11.31
C ASP A 30 5.27 23.62 9.80
N ARG A 31 4.46 24.56 9.31
CA ARG A 31 4.53 25.05 7.91
C ARG A 31 5.81 25.83 7.59
N SER A 32 6.38 26.54 8.55
CA SER A 32 7.64 27.26 8.38
C SER A 32 8.88 26.37 8.50
N SER A 33 8.73 25.09 8.89
CA SER A 33 9.79 24.12 8.75
C SER A 33 9.99 23.79 7.27
N VAL A 34 10.80 24.60 6.60
CA VAL A 34 11.34 24.23 5.30
C VAL A 34 12.27 23.06 5.57
N ALA A 35 11.82 21.85 5.24
CA ALA A 35 12.63 20.64 5.34
C ALA A 35 14.01 20.92 4.74
N ALA A 36 15.08 20.65 5.50
CA ALA A 36 16.45 20.86 5.04
C ALA A 36 16.62 20.19 3.66
N PRO A 37 17.31 20.84 2.70
CA PRO A 37 17.54 20.25 1.38
C PRO A 37 18.18 18.88 1.57
N ALA A 38 17.53 17.84 1.06
CA ALA A 38 17.98 16.46 1.20
C ALA A 38 19.46 16.35 0.83
N THR A 39 20.24 15.71 1.70
CA THR A 39 21.66 15.47 1.45
C THR A 39 21.85 14.76 0.10
N LEU A 40 23.01 14.93 -0.54
CA LEU A 40 23.31 14.26 -1.81
C LEU A 40 23.07 12.73 -1.72
N VAL A 41 23.43 12.14 -0.56
CA VAL A 41 23.24 10.72 -0.24
C VAL A 41 21.76 10.35 -0.23
N GLU A 42 20.90 11.12 0.43
CA GLU A 42 19.45 10.89 0.43
C GLU A 42 18.84 11.02 -0.96
N ARG A 43 19.31 11.97 -1.77
CA ARG A 43 18.83 12.14 -3.15
C ARG A 43 19.19 10.93 -4.01
N ILE A 44 20.43 10.45 -3.91
CA ILE A 44 20.89 9.23 -4.59
C ILE A 44 20.04 8.03 -4.13
N ALA A 45 19.86 7.84 -2.82
CA ALA A 45 19.04 6.75 -2.28
C ALA A 45 17.58 6.78 -2.80
N ARG A 46 16.95 7.96 -2.81
CA ARG A 46 15.59 8.12 -3.37
C ARG A 46 15.54 7.83 -4.86
N GLN A 47 16.58 8.21 -5.61
CA GLN A 47 16.66 7.94 -7.05
C GLN A 47 16.80 6.43 -7.33
N HIS A 48 17.66 5.73 -6.59
CA HIS A 48 17.79 4.28 -6.69
C HIS A 48 16.48 3.56 -6.34
N ALA A 49 15.84 3.92 -5.23
CA ALA A 49 14.55 3.34 -4.85
C ALA A 49 13.46 3.54 -5.92
N ARG A 50 13.46 4.70 -6.60
CA ARG A 50 12.56 4.96 -7.74
C ARG A 50 12.91 4.10 -8.96
N ALA A 51 14.18 3.95 -9.28
CA ALA A 51 14.60 3.11 -10.40
C ALA A 51 14.22 1.63 -10.18
N GLU A 52 14.41 1.14 -8.96
CA GLU A 52 14.04 -0.21 -8.54
C GLU A 52 12.51 -0.43 -8.61
N SER A 53 11.71 0.52 -8.11
CA SER A 53 10.25 0.41 -8.16
C SER A 53 9.72 0.40 -9.60
N VAL A 54 10.28 1.24 -10.48
CA VAL A 54 9.94 1.25 -11.91
C VAL A 54 10.30 -0.08 -12.58
N ARG A 55 11.47 -0.64 -12.25
CA ARG A 55 11.89 -1.94 -12.76
C ARG A 55 10.95 -3.06 -12.31
N ALA A 56 10.66 -3.13 -11.01
CA ALA A 56 9.74 -4.12 -10.43
C ALA A 56 8.34 -4.03 -11.08
N TYR A 57 7.84 -2.82 -11.30
CA TYR A 57 6.57 -2.60 -12.00
C TYR A 57 6.59 -3.13 -13.44
N ARG A 58 7.65 -2.84 -14.20
CA ARG A 58 7.80 -3.35 -15.58
C ARG A 58 7.87 -4.87 -15.63
N GLU A 59 8.60 -5.50 -14.73
CA GLU A 59 8.70 -6.96 -14.63
C GLU A 59 7.34 -7.60 -14.26
N ALA A 60 6.59 -6.99 -13.34
CA ALA A 60 5.25 -7.43 -12.99
C ALA A 60 4.28 -7.31 -14.17
N ARG A 61 4.32 -6.19 -14.91
CA ARG A 61 3.53 -5.98 -16.14
C ARG A 61 3.86 -7.01 -17.23
N ALA A 62 5.15 -7.29 -17.46
CA ALA A 62 5.56 -8.31 -18.43
C ALA A 62 5.08 -9.72 -18.03
N THR A 63 5.11 -10.02 -16.74
CA THR A 63 4.58 -11.29 -16.21
C THR A 63 3.08 -11.40 -16.37
N LEU A 64 2.33 -10.32 -16.12
CA LEU A 64 0.90 -10.26 -16.36
C LEU A 64 0.57 -10.47 -17.85
N ALA A 65 1.29 -9.80 -18.76
CA ALA A 65 1.08 -9.98 -20.19
C ALA A 65 1.30 -11.43 -20.63
N ARG A 66 2.37 -12.08 -20.14
CA ARG A 66 2.63 -13.50 -20.42
C ARG A 66 1.53 -14.42 -19.87
N ALA A 67 1.06 -14.18 -18.64
CA ALA A 67 0.00 -14.99 -18.06
C ALA A 67 -1.34 -14.79 -18.78
N ALA A 68 -1.64 -13.56 -19.22
CA ALA A 68 -2.86 -13.24 -19.97
C ALA A 68 -2.88 -13.86 -21.37
N ALA A 69 -1.70 -14.11 -21.96
CA ALA A 69 -1.57 -14.79 -23.25
C ALA A 69 -1.76 -16.32 -23.15
N GLN A 70 -1.74 -16.91 -21.95
CA GLN A 70 -1.97 -18.34 -21.80
C GLN A 70 -3.47 -18.67 -21.99
N PRO A 71 -3.78 -19.79 -22.65
CA PRO A 71 -5.15 -20.29 -22.70
C PRO A 71 -5.59 -20.67 -21.28
N LEU A 72 -6.66 -20.04 -20.81
CA LEU A 72 -7.23 -20.26 -19.48
C LEU A 72 -8.35 -21.32 -19.52
N ALA A 73 -8.91 -21.55 -20.70
CA ALA A 73 -9.97 -22.51 -20.92
C ALA A 73 -9.97 -23.02 -22.37
N SER A 74 -10.55 -24.19 -22.56
CA SER A 74 -10.93 -24.75 -23.85
C SER A 74 -12.41 -25.15 -23.81
N ALA A 75 -12.97 -25.60 -24.94
CA ALA A 75 -14.34 -26.13 -24.96
C ALA A 75 -14.54 -27.27 -23.95
N ALA A 76 -13.50 -28.08 -23.72
CA ALA A 76 -13.51 -29.24 -22.83
C ALA A 76 -13.43 -28.88 -21.33
N GLY A 77 -12.90 -27.71 -20.95
CA GLY A 77 -12.74 -27.38 -19.54
C GLY A 77 -11.89 -26.13 -19.25
N TYR A 78 -11.60 -25.92 -17.96
CA TYR A 78 -10.79 -24.80 -17.48
C TYR A 78 -9.40 -25.27 -17.08
N ASP A 79 -8.37 -24.48 -17.41
CA ASP A 79 -7.03 -24.66 -16.86
C ASP A 79 -6.92 -23.90 -15.53
N ARG A 80 -7.00 -24.65 -14.43
CA ARG A 80 -6.88 -24.13 -13.07
C ARG A 80 -5.52 -23.49 -12.83
N ARG A 81 -4.43 -24.06 -13.37
CA ARG A 81 -3.06 -23.57 -13.16
C ARG A 81 -2.86 -22.24 -13.88
N ALA A 82 -3.29 -22.15 -15.14
CA ALA A 82 -3.22 -20.90 -15.91
C ALA A 82 -4.06 -19.79 -15.26
N THR A 83 -5.27 -20.11 -14.80
CA THR A 83 -6.13 -19.18 -14.06
C THR A 83 -5.45 -18.67 -12.78
N MET A 84 -4.85 -19.56 -11.99
CA MET A 84 -4.16 -19.17 -10.75
C MET A 84 -2.91 -18.33 -11.04
N ASN A 85 -2.14 -18.68 -12.07
CA ASN A 85 -0.98 -17.90 -12.51
C ASN A 85 -1.38 -16.48 -12.92
N LEU A 86 -2.50 -16.33 -13.64
CA LEU A 86 -3.05 -15.03 -14.01
C LEU A 86 -3.44 -14.22 -12.77
N ALA A 87 -4.13 -14.84 -11.80
CA ALA A 87 -4.50 -14.16 -10.56
C ALA A 87 -3.27 -13.66 -9.78
N VAL A 88 -2.24 -14.50 -9.63
CA VAL A 88 -0.98 -14.10 -8.97
C VAL A 88 -0.28 -12.97 -9.72
N ALA A 89 -0.28 -13.01 -11.05
CA ALA A 89 0.32 -11.95 -11.86
C ALA A 89 -0.42 -10.60 -11.71
N ILE A 90 -1.76 -10.63 -11.63
CA ILE A 90 -2.58 -9.44 -11.33
C ILE A 90 -2.22 -8.88 -9.95
N VAL A 91 -2.11 -9.73 -8.92
CA VAL A 91 -1.72 -9.27 -7.57
C VAL A 91 -0.34 -8.63 -7.58
N ARG A 92 0.64 -9.24 -8.26
CA ARG A 92 2.01 -8.70 -8.36
C ARG A 92 2.04 -7.35 -9.04
N GLU A 93 1.29 -7.16 -10.12
CA GLU A 93 1.19 -5.87 -10.81
C GLU A 93 0.58 -4.80 -9.89
N GLN A 94 -0.51 -5.12 -9.20
CA GLN A 94 -1.16 -4.18 -8.28
C GLN A 94 -0.31 -3.83 -7.06
N MET A 95 0.47 -4.78 -6.52
CA MET A 95 1.43 -4.52 -5.44
C MET A 95 2.60 -3.66 -5.91
N ALA A 96 3.07 -3.85 -7.15
CA ALA A 96 4.13 -3.03 -7.71
C ALA A 96 3.64 -1.62 -8.10
N ALA A 97 2.36 -1.47 -8.46
CA ALA A 97 1.75 -0.18 -8.81
C ALA A 97 1.55 0.73 -7.59
N ILE A 98 1.16 0.16 -6.44
CA ILE A 98 0.80 0.92 -5.24
C ILE A 98 1.47 0.29 -4.01
N ILE A 99 2.37 1.06 -3.41
CA ILE A 99 3.07 0.68 -2.17
C ILE A 99 2.04 0.50 -1.04
N GLY A 100 2.22 -0.55 -0.24
CA GLY A 100 1.42 -0.82 0.97
C GLY A 100 0.19 -1.71 0.74
N ARG A 101 -0.09 -2.15 -0.49
CA ARG A 101 -1.11 -3.18 -0.72
C ARG A 101 -0.58 -4.57 -0.34
N SER A 102 -1.38 -5.33 0.42
CA SER A 102 -1.00 -6.68 0.82
C SER A 102 -1.58 -7.74 -0.13
N TYR A 103 -0.86 -8.85 -0.29
CA TYR A 103 -1.32 -9.97 -1.10
C TYR A 103 -2.72 -10.46 -0.67
N ARG A 104 -2.95 -10.55 0.65
CA ARG A 104 -4.19 -11.06 1.24
C ARG A 104 -5.41 -10.22 0.85
N THR A 105 -5.26 -8.89 0.73
CA THR A 105 -6.37 -8.01 0.34
C THR A 105 -6.68 -8.07 -1.15
N LEU A 106 -5.69 -8.47 -1.97
CA LEU A 106 -5.81 -8.45 -3.43
C LEU A 106 -6.16 -9.81 -4.05
N ILE A 107 -5.73 -10.91 -3.45
CA ILE A 107 -5.85 -12.23 -4.07
C ILE A 107 -7.31 -12.62 -4.36
N GLY A 108 -8.24 -12.25 -3.47
CA GLY A 108 -9.67 -12.54 -3.65
C GLY A 108 -10.28 -11.82 -4.85
N SER A 109 -9.94 -10.55 -5.07
CA SER A 109 -10.44 -9.79 -6.23
C SER A 109 -9.72 -10.23 -7.52
N ALA A 110 -8.42 -10.49 -7.46
CA ALA A 110 -7.64 -10.99 -8.60
C ALA A 110 -8.14 -12.36 -9.08
N LEU A 111 -8.48 -13.27 -8.17
CA LEU A 111 -9.08 -14.57 -8.51
C LEU A 111 -10.42 -14.41 -9.24
N LYS A 112 -11.28 -13.49 -8.78
CA LYS A 112 -12.55 -13.20 -9.46
C LYS A 112 -12.32 -12.67 -10.88
N GLN A 113 -11.33 -11.80 -11.08
CA GLN A 113 -10.96 -11.28 -12.40
C GLN A 113 -10.43 -12.39 -13.32
N ALA A 114 -9.50 -13.20 -12.84
CA ALA A 114 -8.95 -14.32 -13.61
C ALA A 114 -10.04 -15.33 -14.00
N TRP A 115 -10.96 -15.63 -13.08
CA TRP A 115 -12.08 -16.52 -13.36
C TRP A 115 -13.08 -15.94 -14.37
N ALA A 116 -13.32 -14.62 -14.33
CA ALA A 116 -14.13 -13.95 -15.34
C ALA A 116 -13.49 -14.05 -16.74
N ALA A 117 -12.18 -13.86 -16.85
CA ALA A 117 -11.43 -14.02 -18.10
C ALA A 117 -11.50 -15.46 -18.63
N ALA A 118 -11.32 -16.46 -17.76
CA ALA A 118 -11.44 -17.87 -18.14
C ALA A 118 -12.85 -18.23 -18.66
N LYS A 119 -13.90 -17.71 -18.02
CA LYS A 119 -15.29 -17.87 -18.48
C LYS A 119 -15.52 -17.22 -19.86
N ALA A 120 -14.95 -16.04 -20.08
CA ALA A 120 -15.06 -15.35 -21.37
C ALA A 120 -14.38 -16.13 -22.49
N GLN A 121 -13.14 -16.62 -22.27
CA GLN A 121 -12.45 -17.48 -23.24
C GLN A 121 -13.21 -18.76 -23.54
N ARG A 122 -13.77 -19.44 -22.53
CA ARG A 122 -14.55 -20.66 -22.76
C ARG A 122 -15.78 -20.41 -23.61
N ARG A 123 -16.49 -19.30 -23.38
CA ARG A 123 -17.64 -18.92 -24.21
C ARG A 123 -17.21 -18.69 -25.65
N ALA A 124 -16.11 -17.98 -25.87
CA ALA A 124 -15.57 -17.74 -27.20
C ALA A 124 -15.10 -19.02 -27.92
N ALA A 125 -14.66 -20.05 -27.17
CA ALA A 125 -14.23 -21.33 -27.73
C ALA A 125 -15.38 -22.32 -27.99
N ALA A 126 -16.57 -22.05 -27.47
CA ALA A 126 -17.75 -22.90 -27.62
C ALA A 126 -18.72 -22.42 -28.71
N HIS A 127 -18.49 -21.22 -29.26
CA HIS A 127 -19.21 -20.63 -30.39
C HIS A 127 -18.29 -20.60 -31.60
#